data_AF-A0A9E1IMZ4-F1
#
_entry.id   AF-A0A9E1IMZ4-F1
#
_cell.length_a   1.000
_cell.length_b   1.000
_cell.length_c   1.000
_cell.angle_alpha   90.00
_cell.angle_beta   90.00
_cell.angle_gamma   90.00
#
_symmetry.space_group_name_H-M   'P 1'
#
loop_
_entity.id
_entity.type
_entity.pdbx_description
1 polymer ?
#
loop_
_entity_poly.entity_id
_entity_poly.type
_entity_poly.pdbx_seq_one_letter_code
_entity_poly.pdbx_strand_id
1 'polypeptide(L)'
;IVFIAVGLQEPKKGGGGGVRSMAFGISTMVTLQTLVGLLAVLVLSMVVQSQFHPGFGLLLPLGYEQGPGQALSMGSAWENVDANGMPDGSQVGLIIAAMGFGWSVVIGVPLVAWGKARGLVSRAAAAPANKVDEAEQKHELPPGSLEFLSRQVVVIAVCYLATYGVCYGISLLLAGAPKFAAMVWGFHFIFGALIAMGVRTLLKKTSSPTPLDSRLLGRMGGLTVDFITTAALAAVQLSVFGANWLPIVLVTSLGGMVTLVGCLWLARRAFDEASFEHCVVWFGMSTGTLPMGLALLRVIDPEMRSPAPISAVLGSAGSILGAAPVVIFIHPIPIGAWPDSYPSGGWLAVGIAALYLAGVLVAWWKFGGLRLTLPWARLWPPEEA
;
A
#
# COMPACT_ATOMS: atom_id res chain seq x y z
N ILE A 1 -0.70 13.90 -4.36
CA ILE A 1 0.73 14.30 -4.32
C ILE A 1 1.67 13.10 -4.32
N VAL A 2 1.53 12.11 -3.42
CA VAL A 2 2.42 10.93 -3.35
C VAL A 2 2.62 10.25 -4.71
N PHE A 3 1.53 9.87 -5.38
CA PHE A 3 1.58 9.22 -6.70
C PHE A 3 2.18 10.10 -7.81
N ILE A 4 2.00 11.42 -7.74
CA ILE A 4 2.62 12.37 -8.65
C ILE A 4 4.14 12.40 -8.41
N ALA A 5 4.57 12.51 -7.14
CA ALA A 5 5.99 12.51 -6.79
C ALA A 5 6.68 11.20 -7.18
N VAL A 6 5.99 10.06 -7.11
CA VAL A 6 6.48 8.76 -7.59
C VAL A 6 6.54 8.72 -9.12
N GLY A 7 5.47 9.12 -9.81
CA GLY A 7 5.44 9.14 -11.29
C GLY A 7 6.48 10.10 -11.91
N LEU A 8 6.84 11.15 -11.17
CA LEU A 8 7.91 12.08 -11.55
C LEU A 8 9.31 11.56 -11.24
N GLN A 9 9.50 10.46 -10.51
CA GLN A 9 10.82 9.90 -10.26
C GLN A 9 11.34 9.10 -11.46
N GLU A 10 12.66 8.98 -11.52
CA GLU A 10 13.27 8.11 -12.51
C GLU A 10 12.97 6.63 -12.20
N PRO A 11 12.52 5.84 -13.20
CA PRO A 11 12.42 4.40 -13.00
C PRO A 11 13.81 3.88 -12.63
N LYS A 12 13.95 3.38 -11.41
CA LYS A 12 15.22 2.82 -10.95
C LYS A 12 15.50 1.55 -11.74
N LYS A 13 16.59 1.53 -12.50
CA LYS A 13 17.10 0.31 -13.16
C LYS A 13 17.83 -0.54 -12.12
N GLY A 14 17.42 -1.79 -11.99
CA GLY A 14 18.02 -2.75 -11.05
C GLY A 14 16.94 -3.39 -10.18
N GLY A 15 16.95 -4.71 -10.12
CA GLY A 15 16.01 -5.48 -9.31
C GLY A 15 16.53 -6.89 -9.10
N GLY A 16 17.23 -7.11 -7.98
CA GLY A 16 17.59 -8.44 -7.53
C GLY A 16 16.35 -9.30 -7.21
N GLY A 17 16.56 -10.54 -6.78
CA GLY A 17 15.47 -11.46 -6.40
C GLY A 17 14.50 -10.87 -5.36
N GLY A 18 15.02 -10.15 -4.36
CA GLY A 18 14.22 -9.52 -3.29
C GLY A 18 13.25 -8.44 -3.79
N VAL A 19 13.68 -7.57 -4.71
CA VAL A 19 12.82 -6.51 -5.27
C VAL A 19 11.61 -7.11 -6.00
N ARG A 20 11.86 -8.13 -6.83
CA ARG A 20 10.78 -8.84 -7.56
C ARG A 20 9.85 -9.57 -6.59
N SER A 21 10.42 -10.25 -5.61
CA SER A 21 9.67 -10.95 -4.57
C SER A 21 8.75 -10.02 -3.80
N MET A 22 9.24 -8.83 -3.43
CA MET A 22 8.45 -7.82 -2.74
C MET A 22 7.31 -7.30 -3.62
N ALA A 23 7.54 -7.07 -4.92
CA ALA A 23 6.49 -6.62 -5.83
C ALA A 23 5.33 -7.63 -5.95
N PHE A 24 5.65 -8.93 -6.09
CA PHE A 24 4.65 -10.00 -6.06
C PHE A 24 4.01 -10.17 -4.67
N GLY A 25 4.81 -10.04 -3.60
CA GLY A 25 4.36 -10.10 -2.22
C GLY A 25 3.27 -9.07 -1.94
N ILE A 26 3.54 -7.78 -2.18
CA ILE A 26 2.56 -6.71 -1.96
C ILE A 26 1.28 -6.96 -2.78
N SER A 27 1.41 -7.36 -4.04
CA SER A 27 0.24 -7.68 -4.89
C SER A 27 -0.59 -8.86 -4.34
N THR A 28 0.10 -9.88 -3.82
CA THR A 28 -0.52 -11.02 -3.13
C THR A 28 -1.25 -10.56 -1.87
N MET A 29 -0.64 -9.70 -1.07
CA MET A 29 -1.19 -9.24 0.20
C MET A 29 -2.40 -8.32 0.01
N VAL A 30 -2.36 -7.38 -0.96
CA VAL A 30 -3.51 -6.56 -1.36
C VAL A 30 -4.70 -7.44 -1.76
N THR A 31 -4.44 -8.50 -2.54
CA THR A 31 -5.50 -9.43 -2.97
C THR A 31 -6.03 -10.26 -1.79
N LEU A 32 -5.14 -10.73 -0.92
CA LEU A 32 -5.50 -11.51 0.26
C LEU A 32 -6.34 -10.69 1.26
N GLN A 33 -5.95 -9.45 1.53
CA GLN A 33 -6.72 -8.52 2.35
C GLN A 33 -8.07 -8.18 1.69
N THR A 34 -8.13 -8.02 0.37
CA THR A 34 -9.41 -7.85 -0.36
C THR A 34 -10.33 -9.05 -0.12
N LEU A 35 -9.81 -10.28 -0.25
CA LEU A 35 -10.56 -11.51 -0.02
C LEU A 35 -11.07 -11.61 1.42
N VAL A 36 -10.17 -11.46 2.39
CA VAL A 36 -10.52 -11.57 3.81
C VAL A 36 -11.50 -10.50 4.23
N GLY A 37 -11.31 -9.25 3.78
CA GLY A 37 -12.21 -8.15 4.07
C GLY A 37 -13.61 -8.39 3.52
N LEU A 38 -13.73 -8.77 2.24
CA LEU A 38 -15.04 -9.09 1.63
C LEU A 38 -15.71 -10.28 2.32
N LEU A 39 -14.98 -11.38 2.52
CA LEU A 39 -15.51 -12.57 3.19
C LEU A 39 -15.99 -12.25 4.60
N ALA A 40 -15.22 -11.48 5.36
CA ALA A 40 -15.60 -11.07 6.71
C ALA A 40 -16.91 -10.28 6.72
N VAL A 41 -17.08 -9.31 5.82
CA VAL A 41 -18.30 -8.50 5.74
C VAL A 41 -19.50 -9.31 5.24
N LEU A 42 -19.33 -10.15 4.23
CA LEU A 42 -20.41 -11.00 3.71
C LEU A 42 -20.88 -12.01 4.75
N VAL A 43 -19.94 -12.68 5.42
CA VAL A 43 -20.26 -13.63 6.51
C VAL A 43 -20.91 -12.91 7.69
N LEU A 44 -20.37 -11.77 8.12
CA LEU A 44 -20.97 -10.97 9.18
C LEU A 44 -22.41 -10.58 8.84
N SER A 45 -22.65 -10.15 7.61
CA SER A 45 -23.98 -9.75 7.15
C SER A 45 -24.99 -10.90 7.19
N MET A 46 -24.55 -12.12 6.85
CA MET A 46 -25.37 -13.32 6.97
C MET A 46 -25.64 -13.71 8.42
N VAL A 47 -24.64 -13.62 9.30
CA VAL A 47 -24.74 -14.01 10.72
C VAL A 47 -25.62 -13.05 11.52
N VAL A 48 -25.43 -11.74 11.32
CA VAL A 48 -26.19 -10.70 12.03
C VAL A 48 -27.54 -10.41 11.35
N GLN A 49 -27.78 -11.00 10.17
CA GLN A 49 -28.99 -10.78 9.35
C GLN A 49 -29.22 -9.29 9.03
N SER A 50 -28.12 -8.54 8.86
CA SER A 50 -28.11 -7.12 8.53
C SER A 50 -27.21 -6.88 7.33
N GLN A 51 -27.62 -6.03 6.40
CA GLN A 51 -26.86 -5.74 5.19
C GLN A 51 -25.75 -4.73 5.51
N PHE A 52 -24.50 -5.17 5.51
CA PHE A 52 -23.36 -4.26 5.59
C PHE A 52 -22.83 -3.94 4.19
N HIS A 53 -22.48 -2.67 3.97
CA HIS A 53 -21.90 -2.23 2.72
C HIS A 53 -20.55 -2.95 2.46
N PRO A 54 -20.32 -3.58 1.29
CA PRO A 54 -19.09 -4.29 0.96
C PRO A 54 -17.81 -3.45 1.09
N GLY A 55 -17.97 -2.12 1.00
CA GLY A 55 -16.91 -1.14 1.23
C GLY A 55 -16.21 -1.31 2.59
N PHE A 56 -16.90 -1.76 3.64
CA PHE A 56 -16.24 -2.08 4.93
C PHE A 56 -15.09 -3.08 4.77
N GLY A 57 -15.25 -4.05 3.87
CA GLY A 57 -14.25 -5.08 3.59
C GLY A 57 -13.20 -4.58 2.61
N LEU A 58 -13.62 -3.86 1.57
CA LEU A 58 -12.73 -3.35 0.53
C LEU A 58 -11.82 -2.20 0.99
N LEU A 59 -12.22 -1.46 2.03
CA LEU A 59 -11.38 -0.46 2.67
C LEU A 59 -10.19 -1.07 3.40
N LEU A 60 -10.20 -2.37 3.71
CA LEU A 60 -9.07 -3.04 4.38
C LEU A 60 -7.76 -2.91 3.59
N PRO A 61 -7.63 -3.44 2.36
CA PRO A 61 -6.41 -3.28 1.56
C PRO A 61 -6.08 -1.81 1.25
N LEU A 62 -7.09 -0.94 1.18
CA LEU A 62 -6.86 0.48 0.93
C LEU A 62 -6.25 1.18 2.16
N GLY A 63 -6.70 0.85 3.36
CA GLY A 63 -6.16 1.41 4.60
C GLY A 63 -4.83 0.77 5.02
N TYR A 64 -4.69 -0.55 4.86
CA TYR A 64 -3.55 -1.33 5.37
C TYR A 64 -2.34 -1.30 4.43
N GLU A 65 -2.54 -1.33 3.10
CA GLU A 65 -1.44 -1.36 2.12
C GLU A 65 -1.18 0.01 1.48
N GLN A 66 -2.24 0.79 1.22
CA GLN A 66 -2.12 2.07 0.52
C GLN A 66 -2.13 3.29 1.44
N GLY A 67 -2.58 3.11 2.69
CA GLY A 67 -2.62 4.14 3.70
C GLY A 67 -3.86 5.05 3.67
N PRO A 68 -3.93 6.01 4.61
CA PRO A 68 -5.16 6.73 4.91
C PRO A 68 -5.67 7.61 3.77
N GLY A 69 -4.78 8.15 2.93
CA GLY A 69 -5.19 8.99 1.81
C GLY A 69 -6.00 8.24 0.75
N GLN A 70 -5.63 6.98 0.48
CA GLN A 70 -6.36 6.16 -0.49
C GLN A 70 -7.65 5.62 0.10
N ALA A 71 -7.63 5.18 1.36
CA ALA A 71 -8.84 4.77 2.06
C ALA A 71 -9.87 5.90 2.17
N LEU A 72 -9.44 7.14 2.48
CA LEU A 72 -10.31 8.31 2.51
C LEU A 72 -10.87 8.65 1.12
N SER A 73 -10.03 8.64 0.08
CA SER A 73 -10.45 8.93 -1.29
C SER A 73 -11.52 7.95 -1.77
N MET A 74 -11.29 6.64 -1.59
CA MET A 74 -12.24 5.61 -1.98
C MET A 74 -13.50 5.64 -1.13
N GLY A 75 -13.36 5.79 0.19
CA GLY A 75 -14.49 5.93 1.09
C GLY A 75 -15.39 7.10 0.72
N SER A 76 -14.81 8.28 0.45
CA SER A 76 -15.53 9.47 -0.01
C SER A 76 -16.22 9.25 -1.37
N ALA A 77 -15.54 8.56 -2.29
CA ALA A 77 -16.12 8.20 -3.58
C ALA A 77 -17.32 7.25 -3.44
N TRP A 78 -17.34 6.37 -2.45
CA TRP A 78 -18.43 5.42 -2.20
C TRP A 78 -19.57 6.00 -1.35
N GLU A 79 -19.27 7.03 -0.57
CA GLU A 79 -20.23 7.78 0.25
C GLU A 79 -21.18 8.61 -0.63
N ASN A 80 -20.66 9.20 -1.72
CA ASN A 80 -21.39 10.16 -2.55
C ASN A 80 -22.01 9.56 -3.84
N VAL A 81 -22.23 8.23 -3.89
CA VAL A 81 -22.65 7.53 -5.13
C VAL A 81 -24.15 7.66 -5.41
N ASP A 82 -24.99 7.41 -4.41
CA ASP A 82 -26.45 7.53 -4.43
C ASP A 82 -27.00 7.55 -2.99
N ALA A 83 -28.32 7.56 -2.82
CA ALA A 83 -28.98 7.55 -1.51
C ALA A 83 -28.65 6.31 -0.65
N ASN A 84 -28.11 5.25 -1.25
CA ASN A 84 -27.73 4.00 -0.61
C ASN A 84 -26.20 3.83 -0.56
N GLY A 85 -25.42 4.88 -0.85
CA GLY A 85 -23.97 4.89 -0.73
C GLY A 85 -23.49 4.54 0.68
N MET A 86 -22.19 4.39 0.86
CA MET A 86 -21.61 4.00 2.15
C MET A 86 -21.63 5.18 3.13
N PRO A 87 -22.50 5.20 4.16
CA PRO A 87 -22.51 6.30 5.11
C PRO A 87 -21.18 6.37 5.85
N ASP A 88 -20.66 7.58 6.03
CA ASP A 88 -19.36 7.86 6.65
C ASP A 88 -18.18 7.12 5.99
N GLY A 89 -18.29 6.73 4.71
CA GLY A 89 -17.30 5.92 4.02
C GLY A 89 -15.88 6.49 4.11
N SER A 90 -15.75 7.82 3.98
CA SER A 90 -14.48 8.53 4.16
C SER A 90 -13.87 8.35 5.56
N GLN A 91 -14.69 8.46 6.61
CA GLN A 91 -14.27 8.27 8.00
C GLN A 91 -13.99 6.82 8.35
N VAL A 92 -14.80 5.88 7.85
CA VAL A 92 -14.52 4.44 8.00
C VAL A 92 -13.16 4.08 7.37
N GLY A 93 -12.84 4.66 6.21
CA GLY A 93 -11.55 4.49 5.56
C GLY A 93 -10.37 5.00 6.42
N LEU A 94 -10.51 6.19 7.00
CA LEU A 94 -9.52 6.75 7.94
C LEU A 94 -9.34 5.87 9.18
N ILE A 95 -10.44 5.40 9.77
CA ILE A 95 -10.41 4.54 10.95
C ILE A 95 -9.71 3.22 10.65
N ILE A 96 -10.02 2.57 9.53
CA ILE A 96 -9.36 1.31 9.13
C ILE A 96 -7.85 1.53 8.95
N ALA A 97 -7.42 2.64 8.33
CA ALA A 97 -6.01 2.98 8.22
C ALA A 97 -5.35 3.22 9.59
N ALA A 98 -6.04 3.92 10.50
CA ALA A 98 -5.57 4.14 11.87
C ALA A 98 -5.41 2.83 12.66
N MET A 99 -6.37 1.92 12.53
CA MET A 99 -6.30 0.57 13.11
C MET A 99 -5.10 -0.21 12.54
N GLY A 100 -4.80 -0.04 11.25
CA GLY A 100 -3.57 -0.56 10.64
C GLY A 100 -2.33 -0.08 11.39
N PHE A 101 -2.14 1.24 11.52
CA PHE A 101 -1.01 1.79 12.27
C PHE A 101 -0.93 1.22 13.69
N GLY A 102 -2.08 1.02 14.34
CA GLY A 102 -2.17 0.29 15.61
C GLY A 102 -1.59 -1.12 15.53
N TRP A 103 -1.99 -1.94 14.55
CA TRP A 103 -1.43 -3.27 14.31
C TRP A 103 0.09 -3.24 14.04
N SER A 104 0.54 -2.30 13.21
CA SER A 104 1.96 -2.14 12.88
C SER A 104 2.81 -1.92 14.14
N VAL A 105 2.33 -1.11 15.09
CA VAL A 105 3.05 -0.88 16.36
C VAL A 105 2.83 -2.02 17.36
N VAL A 106 1.57 -2.33 17.68
CA VAL A 106 1.20 -3.24 18.77
C VAL A 106 1.65 -4.67 18.50
N ILE A 107 1.63 -5.11 17.24
CA ILE A 107 2.03 -6.47 16.85
C ILE A 107 3.42 -6.49 16.21
N GLY A 108 3.80 -5.43 15.49
CA GLY A 108 5.12 -5.35 14.85
C GLY A 108 6.28 -5.26 15.85
N VAL A 109 6.11 -4.54 16.97
CA VAL A 109 7.16 -4.46 18.00
C VAL A 109 7.39 -5.83 18.67
N PRO A 110 6.35 -6.58 19.13
CA PRO A 110 6.51 -7.95 19.58
C PRO A 110 7.08 -8.89 18.52
N LEU A 111 6.68 -8.77 17.25
CA LEU A 111 7.24 -9.55 16.14
C LEU A 111 8.75 -9.36 16.04
N VAL A 112 9.22 -8.12 16.09
CA VAL A 112 10.65 -7.77 16.10
C VAL A 112 11.35 -8.39 17.31
N ALA A 113 10.80 -8.23 18.51
CA ALA A 113 11.38 -8.78 19.73
C ALA A 113 11.47 -10.32 19.67
N TRP A 114 10.44 -10.98 19.16
CA TRP A 114 10.40 -12.42 18.94
C TRP A 114 11.50 -12.88 17.98
N GLY A 115 11.70 -12.20 16.85
CA GLY A 115 12.74 -12.57 15.89
C GLY A 115 14.16 -12.35 16.41
N LYS A 116 14.38 -11.28 17.21
CA LYS A 116 15.66 -11.07 17.92
C LYS A 116 15.92 -12.20 18.91
N ALA A 117 14.94 -12.57 19.73
CA ALA A 117 15.07 -13.65 20.71
C ALA A 117 15.32 -15.03 20.05
N ARG A 118 14.86 -15.21 18.82
CA ARG A 118 15.05 -16.44 18.02
C ARG A 118 16.31 -16.43 17.15
N GLY A 119 17.10 -15.35 17.16
CA GLY A 119 18.30 -15.23 16.33
C GLY A 119 18.03 -15.20 14.83
N LEU A 120 16.85 -14.70 14.41
CA LEU A 120 16.45 -14.65 12.99
C LEU A 120 17.02 -13.45 12.22
N VAL A 121 17.64 -12.51 12.94
CA VAL A 121 18.24 -11.30 12.37
C VAL A 121 19.56 -11.67 11.68
N SER A 122 19.71 -11.23 10.44
CA SER A 122 20.88 -11.49 9.61
C SER A 122 22.14 -10.87 10.20
N ARG A 123 23.30 -11.47 9.90
CA ARG A 123 24.61 -10.97 10.35
C ARG A 123 24.91 -9.55 9.85
N ALA A 124 24.45 -9.19 8.65
CA ALA A 124 24.65 -7.85 8.08
C ALA A 124 23.95 -6.76 8.91
N ALA A 125 22.75 -7.07 9.42
CA ALA A 125 22.00 -6.19 10.32
C ALA A 125 22.54 -6.20 11.77
N ALA A 126 23.08 -7.34 12.22
CA ALA A 126 23.62 -7.51 13.56
C ALA A 126 25.06 -6.98 13.77
N ALA A 127 25.76 -6.58 12.70
CA ALA A 127 27.13 -6.09 12.79
C ALA A 127 27.20 -4.78 13.61
N PRO A 128 28.09 -4.67 14.62
CA PRO A 128 28.21 -3.44 15.42
C PRO A 128 28.51 -2.26 14.48
N ALA A 129 27.93 -1.11 14.81
CA ALA A 129 28.12 0.15 14.10
C ALA A 129 29.56 0.67 14.31
N ASN A 130 30.56 -0.06 13.79
CA ASN A 130 31.92 0.43 13.70
C ASN A 130 32.01 1.44 12.56
N LYS A 131 32.68 2.55 12.86
CA LYS A 131 32.85 3.78 12.08
C LYS A 131 33.51 3.55 10.71
N VAL A 132 32.79 3.03 9.73
CA VAL A 132 33.07 3.14 8.28
C VAL A 132 31.69 2.87 7.63
N ASP A 133 30.96 3.85 7.13
CA ASP A 133 31.22 4.54 5.88
C ASP A 133 30.90 6.03 5.97
N GLU A 134 31.94 6.86 6.01
CA GLU A 134 31.91 8.26 5.58
C GLU A 134 31.71 8.40 4.05
N ALA A 135 31.11 7.38 3.43
CA ALA A 135 30.69 7.34 2.03
C ALA A 135 29.17 7.54 1.89
N GLU A 136 28.50 8.16 2.88
CA GLU A 136 27.54 9.19 2.48
C GLU A 136 28.34 10.20 1.67
N GLN A 137 28.40 9.99 0.34
CA GLN A 137 28.81 11.03 -0.58
C GLN A 137 28.11 12.29 -0.09
N LYS A 138 28.89 13.22 0.46
CA LYS A 138 28.47 14.58 0.74
C LYS A 138 27.90 15.06 -0.58
N HIS A 139 26.58 14.95 -0.70
CA HIS A 139 25.88 15.52 -1.81
C HIS A 139 25.86 16.99 -1.46
N GLU A 140 26.94 17.68 -1.85
CA GLU A 140 27.01 19.13 -1.73
C GLU A 140 25.75 19.66 -2.39
N LEU A 141 24.86 20.25 -1.59
CA LEU A 141 23.68 20.91 -2.11
C LEU A 141 24.21 21.97 -3.09
N PRO A 142 23.85 21.91 -4.38
CA PRO A 142 24.28 22.93 -5.31
C PRO A 142 23.86 24.31 -4.78
N PRO A 143 24.68 25.35 -4.96
CA PRO A 143 24.25 26.72 -4.66
C PRO A 143 22.89 26.99 -5.34
N GLY A 144 21.90 27.46 -4.56
CA GLY A 144 20.50 27.60 -5.02
C GLY A 144 19.55 26.46 -4.61
N SER A 145 19.81 25.75 -3.50
CA SER A 145 18.98 24.62 -3.01
C SER A 145 17.47 24.92 -2.89
N LEU A 146 17.08 26.15 -2.56
CA LEU A 146 15.67 26.59 -2.57
C LEU A 146 15.06 26.56 -3.97
N GLU A 147 15.84 26.89 -4.99
CA GLU A 147 15.40 26.83 -6.39
C GLU A 147 15.15 25.39 -6.84
N PHE A 148 16.01 24.44 -6.42
CA PHE A 148 15.81 23.01 -6.68
C PHE A 148 14.53 22.48 -6.02
N LEU A 149 14.28 22.84 -4.76
CA LEU A 149 13.03 22.49 -4.07
C LEU A 149 11.82 23.12 -4.76
N SER A 150 11.90 24.42 -5.08
CA SER A 150 10.81 25.16 -5.71
C SER A 150 10.43 24.55 -7.05
N ARG A 151 11.41 24.12 -7.87
CA ARG A 151 11.16 23.43 -9.14
C ARG A 151 10.37 22.13 -8.94
N GLN A 152 10.73 21.29 -7.96
CA GLN A 152 9.96 20.06 -7.70
C GLN A 152 8.54 20.38 -7.24
N VAL A 153 8.36 21.36 -6.35
CA VAL A 153 7.05 21.80 -5.86
C VAL A 153 6.17 22.29 -7.01
N VAL A 154 6.71 23.14 -7.90
CA VAL A 154 5.97 23.66 -9.06
C VAL A 154 5.55 22.53 -10.00
N VAL A 155 6.44 21.59 -10.33
CA VAL A 155 6.08 20.46 -11.22
C VAL A 155 5.00 19.57 -10.59
N ILE A 156 5.09 19.31 -9.28
CA ILE A 156 4.05 18.58 -8.54
C ILE A 156 2.71 19.33 -8.60
N ALA A 157 2.74 20.65 -8.37
CA ALA A 157 1.53 21.49 -8.40
C ALA A 157 0.89 21.51 -9.80
N VAL A 158 1.67 21.64 -10.86
CA VAL A 158 1.19 21.56 -12.25
C VAL A 158 0.54 20.21 -12.53
N CYS A 159 1.19 19.10 -12.16
CA CYS A 159 0.62 17.77 -12.32
C CYS A 159 -0.69 17.63 -11.51
N TYR A 160 -0.75 18.19 -10.30
CA TYR A 160 -1.95 18.18 -9.46
C TYR A 160 -3.10 18.93 -10.11
N LEU A 161 -2.87 20.16 -10.59
CA LEU A 161 -3.87 20.96 -11.28
C LEU A 161 -4.35 20.29 -12.57
N ALA A 162 -3.43 19.69 -13.33
CA ALA A 162 -3.78 18.91 -14.52
C ALA A 162 -4.64 17.69 -14.16
N THR A 163 -4.30 16.97 -13.09
CA THR A 163 -5.07 15.83 -12.58
C THR A 163 -6.48 16.26 -12.21
N TYR A 164 -6.60 17.36 -11.46
CA TYR A 164 -7.89 17.93 -11.08
C TYR A 164 -8.70 18.32 -12.32
N GLY A 165 -8.09 19.02 -13.29
CA GLY A 165 -8.75 19.41 -14.53
C GLY A 165 -9.25 18.21 -15.35
N VAL A 166 -8.46 17.13 -15.43
CA VAL A 166 -8.88 15.88 -16.09
C VAL A 166 -10.05 15.22 -15.35
N CYS A 167 -9.95 15.07 -14.02
CA CYS A 167 -11.03 14.46 -13.23
C CYS A 167 -12.32 15.27 -13.34
N TYR A 168 -12.21 16.60 -13.26
CA TYR A 168 -13.33 17.52 -13.43
C TYR A 168 -13.95 17.43 -14.83
N GLY A 169 -13.12 17.48 -15.88
CA GLY A 169 -13.57 17.37 -17.27
C GLY A 169 -14.29 16.05 -17.57
N ILE A 170 -13.73 14.91 -17.11
CA ILE A 170 -14.38 13.61 -17.25
C ILE A 170 -15.69 13.57 -16.45
N SER A 171 -15.72 14.15 -15.24
CA SER A 171 -16.94 14.21 -14.43
C SER A 171 -18.06 14.99 -15.11
N LEU A 172 -17.73 16.08 -15.81
CA LEU A 172 -18.72 16.84 -16.61
C LEU A 172 -19.30 16.00 -17.76
N LEU A 173 -18.47 15.21 -18.44
CA LEU A 173 -18.92 14.29 -19.50
C LEU A 173 -19.78 13.15 -18.95
N LEU A 174 -19.58 12.77 -17.68
CA LEU A 174 -20.32 11.74 -16.97
C LEU A 174 -21.46 12.30 -16.11
N ALA A 175 -21.94 13.51 -16.37
CA ALA A 175 -23.00 14.13 -15.56
C ALA A 175 -24.29 13.29 -15.46
N GLY A 176 -24.62 12.52 -16.50
CA GLY A 176 -25.74 11.57 -16.50
C GLY A 176 -25.48 10.24 -15.79
N ALA A 177 -24.27 10.02 -15.28
CA ALA A 177 -23.80 8.76 -14.73
C ALA A 177 -22.97 9.01 -13.44
N PRO A 178 -23.58 9.55 -12.37
CA PRO A 178 -22.87 10.04 -11.18
C PRO A 178 -22.01 8.98 -10.50
N LYS A 179 -22.41 7.70 -10.55
CA LYS A 179 -21.61 6.59 -10.03
C LYS A 179 -20.24 6.47 -10.70
N PHE A 180 -20.19 6.66 -12.02
CA PHE A 180 -18.93 6.63 -12.78
C PHE A 180 -18.10 7.89 -12.54
N ALA A 181 -18.73 9.06 -12.38
CA ALA A 181 -18.03 10.28 -12.01
C ALA A 181 -17.38 10.16 -10.61
N ALA A 182 -18.09 9.61 -9.63
CA ALA A 182 -17.54 9.33 -8.30
C ALA A 182 -16.35 8.36 -8.37
N MET A 183 -16.44 7.33 -9.22
CA MET A 183 -15.33 6.42 -9.47
C MET A 183 -14.09 7.18 -10.00
N VAL A 184 -14.24 8.10 -10.95
CA VAL A 184 -13.11 8.91 -11.46
C VAL A 184 -12.41 9.66 -10.33
N TRP A 185 -13.16 10.25 -9.39
CA TRP A 185 -12.58 10.92 -8.21
C TRP A 185 -11.94 9.95 -7.22
N GLY A 186 -12.56 8.79 -6.96
CA GLY A 186 -11.95 7.75 -6.12
C GLY A 186 -10.58 7.33 -6.65
N PHE A 187 -10.47 7.18 -7.98
CA PHE A 187 -9.26 6.77 -8.68
C PHE A 187 -8.39 7.92 -9.21
N HIS A 188 -8.55 9.14 -8.69
CA HIS A 188 -7.81 10.33 -9.15
C HIS A 188 -6.28 10.15 -9.17
N PHE A 189 -5.76 9.34 -8.25
CA PHE A 189 -4.34 9.04 -8.12
C PHE A 189 -3.75 8.36 -9.36
N ILE A 190 -4.55 7.58 -10.11
CA ILE A 190 -4.12 6.93 -11.37
C ILE A 190 -3.84 8.00 -12.42
N PHE A 191 -4.77 8.93 -12.61
CA PHE A 191 -4.59 10.06 -13.53
C PHE A 191 -3.36 10.89 -13.11
N GLY A 192 -3.19 11.14 -11.81
CA GLY A 192 -2.02 11.83 -11.29
C GLY A 192 -0.70 11.13 -11.59
N ALA A 193 -0.63 9.81 -11.44
CA ALA A 193 0.55 9.03 -11.78
C ALA A 193 0.84 9.06 -13.30
N LEU A 194 -0.19 8.87 -14.14
CA LEU A 194 -0.05 8.88 -15.60
C LEU A 194 0.41 10.25 -16.12
N ILE A 195 -0.20 11.33 -15.65
CA ILE A 195 0.18 12.70 -15.98
C ILE A 195 1.62 12.97 -15.56
N ALA A 196 2.00 12.59 -14.34
CA ALA A 196 3.36 12.75 -13.83
C ALA A 196 4.40 12.02 -14.69
N MET A 197 4.13 10.76 -15.07
CA MET A 197 5.01 9.99 -15.96
C MET A 197 5.13 10.63 -17.35
N GLY A 198 4.03 11.16 -17.89
CA GLY A 198 4.01 11.93 -19.14
C GLY A 198 4.86 13.20 -19.05
N VAL A 199 4.66 14.00 -18.00
CA VAL A 199 5.41 15.23 -17.72
C VAL A 199 6.90 14.93 -17.56
N ARG A 200 7.28 13.88 -16.83
CA ARG A 200 8.69 13.46 -16.74
C ARG A 200 9.27 13.14 -18.10
N THR A 201 8.55 12.38 -18.93
CA THR A 201 9.00 12.00 -20.27
C THR A 201 9.18 13.23 -21.17
N LEU A 202 8.27 14.19 -21.08
CA LEU A 202 8.38 15.47 -21.80
C LEU A 202 9.60 16.27 -21.34
N LEU A 203 9.77 16.46 -20.03
CA LEU A 203 10.91 17.19 -19.46
C LEU A 203 12.25 16.56 -19.82
N LYS A 204 12.33 15.22 -19.90
CA LYS A 204 13.54 14.52 -20.38
C LYS A 204 13.84 14.79 -21.85
N LYS A 205 12.82 15.00 -22.69
CA LYS A 205 12.99 15.32 -24.12
C LYS A 205 13.38 16.78 -24.33
N THR A 206 12.85 17.69 -23.50
CA THR A 206 13.00 19.13 -23.68
C THR A 206 14.17 19.72 -22.88
N SER A 207 14.68 19.03 -21.84
CA SER A 207 15.79 19.52 -21.01
C SER A 207 16.73 18.38 -20.62
N SER A 208 18.00 18.52 -21.00
CA SER A 208 19.09 17.60 -20.62
C SER A 208 20.23 18.40 -19.96
N PRO A 209 20.53 18.18 -18.66
CA PRO A 209 19.91 17.21 -17.75
C PRO A 209 18.47 17.61 -17.35
N THR A 210 17.67 16.62 -16.96
CA THR A 210 16.29 16.87 -16.48
C THR A 210 16.31 17.76 -15.23
N PRO A 211 15.39 18.73 -15.07
CA PRO A 211 15.31 19.56 -13.88
C PRO A 211 14.74 18.82 -12.65
N LEU A 212 14.41 17.53 -12.79
CA LEU A 212 13.80 16.71 -11.75
C LEU A 212 14.85 15.93 -10.95
N ASP A 213 14.83 16.08 -9.63
CA ASP A 213 15.66 15.31 -8.71
C ASP A 213 14.83 14.19 -8.06
N SER A 214 15.16 12.93 -8.37
CA SER A 214 14.42 11.77 -7.87
C SER A 214 14.55 11.58 -6.35
N ARG A 215 15.68 11.98 -5.74
CA ARG A 215 15.90 11.85 -4.29
C ARG A 215 15.05 12.88 -3.55
N LEU A 216 14.99 14.11 -4.04
CA LEU A 216 14.18 15.18 -3.46
C LEU A 216 12.68 14.88 -3.64
N LEU A 217 12.25 14.43 -4.82
CA LEU A 217 10.89 13.95 -5.05
C LEU A 217 10.51 12.79 -4.10
N GLY A 218 11.43 11.85 -3.88
CA GLY A 218 11.26 10.77 -2.90
C GLY A 218 11.07 11.28 -1.48
N ARG A 219 11.89 12.24 -1.03
CA ARG A 219 11.78 12.88 0.30
C ARG A 219 10.46 13.65 0.45
N MET A 220 10.04 14.40 -0.58
CA MET A 220 8.76 15.11 -0.58
C MET A 220 7.56 14.14 -0.53
N GLY A 221 7.66 13.02 -1.25
CA GLY A 221 6.69 11.93 -1.18
C GLY A 221 6.58 11.38 0.25
N GLY A 222 7.72 11.08 0.89
CA GLY A 222 7.78 10.65 2.29
C GLY A 222 7.16 11.67 3.25
N LEU A 223 7.56 12.94 3.17
CA LEU A 223 6.99 14.02 3.99
C LEU A 223 5.47 14.12 3.84
N THR A 224 4.96 13.98 2.62
CA THR A 224 3.51 14.00 2.37
C THR A 224 2.81 12.81 3.04
N VAL A 225 3.41 11.62 3.00
CA VAL A 225 2.89 10.41 3.68
C VAL A 225 2.87 10.59 5.20
N ASP A 226 3.91 11.20 5.78
CA ASP A 226 3.97 11.45 7.23
C ASP A 226 2.91 12.49 7.66
N PHE A 227 2.76 13.56 6.88
CA PHE A 227 1.76 14.59 7.14
C PHE A 227 0.34 14.04 7.02
N ILE A 228 0.02 13.31 5.95
CA ILE A 228 -1.32 12.73 5.78
C ILE A 228 -1.62 11.66 6.83
N THR A 229 -0.61 10.90 7.28
CA THR A 229 -0.75 9.93 8.38
C THR A 229 -1.10 10.64 9.68
N THR A 230 -0.39 11.72 10.01
CA THR A 230 -0.65 12.53 11.20
C THR A 230 -2.04 13.18 11.14
N ALA A 231 -2.38 13.78 10.00
CA ALA A 231 -3.69 14.38 9.77
C ALA A 231 -4.82 13.34 9.84
N ALA A 232 -4.61 12.15 9.28
CA ALA A 232 -5.57 11.06 9.31
C ALA A 232 -5.86 10.58 10.73
N LEU A 233 -4.81 10.35 11.54
CA LEU A 233 -4.95 9.99 12.95
C LEU A 233 -5.70 11.07 13.74
N ALA A 234 -5.42 12.35 13.48
CA ALA A 234 -6.11 13.46 14.12
C ALA A 234 -7.56 13.63 13.64
N ALA A 235 -7.88 13.21 12.42
CA ALA A 235 -9.21 13.36 11.79
C ALA A 235 -10.19 12.22 12.12
N VAL A 236 -9.74 11.15 12.80
CA VAL A 236 -10.57 10.01 13.18
C VAL A 236 -11.73 10.46 14.07
N GLN A 237 -12.96 10.21 13.62
CA GLN A 237 -14.16 10.47 14.42
C GLN A 237 -14.56 9.24 15.24
N LEU A 238 -14.45 9.36 16.58
CA LEU A 238 -14.81 8.28 17.50
C LEU A 238 -16.31 7.93 17.49
N SER A 239 -17.18 8.89 17.14
CA SER A 239 -18.61 8.66 16.95
C SER A 239 -18.88 7.67 15.81
N VAL A 240 -18.24 7.87 14.66
CA VAL A 240 -18.35 6.97 13.49
C VAL A 240 -17.80 5.60 13.83
N PHE A 241 -16.66 5.53 14.54
CA PHE A 241 -16.14 4.26 15.03
C PHE A 241 -17.14 3.57 15.96
N GLY A 242 -17.72 4.28 16.93
CA GLY A 242 -18.72 3.74 17.85
C GLY A 242 -19.97 3.21 17.16
N ALA A 243 -20.44 3.87 16.10
CA ALA A 243 -21.59 3.41 15.31
C ALA A 243 -21.28 2.15 14.48
N ASN A 244 -20.02 2.00 14.03
CA ASN A 244 -19.62 0.95 13.09
C ASN A 244 -18.55 -0.01 13.67
N TRP A 245 -18.44 -0.10 14.98
CA TRP A 245 -17.30 -0.75 15.64
C TRP A 245 -17.18 -2.23 15.26
N LEU A 246 -18.32 -2.92 15.12
CA LEU A 246 -18.36 -4.36 14.87
C LEU A 246 -17.73 -4.75 13.51
N PRO A 247 -18.19 -4.24 12.35
CA PRO A 247 -17.55 -4.55 11.08
C PRO A 247 -16.09 -4.04 11.02
N ILE A 248 -15.80 -2.87 11.61
CA ILE A 248 -14.44 -2.30 11.60
C ILE A 248 -13.47 -3.19 12.37
N VAL A 249 -13.76 -3.54 13.62
CA VAL A 249 -12.87 -4.35 14.47
C VAL A 249 -12.72 -5.76 13.90
N LEU A 250 -13.79 -6.35 13.37
CA LEU A 250 -13.73 -7.67 12.74
C LEU A 250 -12.78 -7.66 11.53
N VAL A 251 -13.02 -6.77 10.58
CA VAL A 251 -12.27 -6.70 9.32
C VAL A 251 -10.80 -6.36 9.59
N THR A 252 -10.53 -5.38 10.45
CA THR A 252 -9.15 -4.96 10.79
C THR A 252 -8.41 -6.05 11.55
N SER A 253 -9.06 -6.77 12.47
CA SER A 253 -8.40 -7.84 13.23
C SER A 253 -8.08 -9.06 12.37
N LEU A 254 -9.03 -9.49 11.52
CA LEU A 254 -8.79 -10.58 10.55
C LEU A 254 -7.74 -10.18 9.51
N GLY A 255 -7.80 -8.94 9.03
CA GLY A 255 -6.82 -8.36 8.13
C GLY A 255 -5.41 -8.30 8.73
N GLY A 256 -5.27 -7.80 9.96
CA GLY A 256 -4.00 -7.76 10.67
C GLY A 256 -3.42 -9.15 10.93
N MET A 257 -4.27 -10.10 11.34
CA MET A 257 -3.85 -11.48 11.58
C MET A 257 -3.41 -12.18 10.29
N VAL A 258 -4.19 -12.09 9.20
CA VAL A 258 -3.82 -12.72 7.92
C VAL A 258 -2.54 -12.08 7.36
N THR A 259 -2.34 -10.78 7.58
CA THR A 259 -1.13 -10.07 7.16
C THR A 259 0.08 -10.55 7.96
N LEU A 260 -0.04 -10.69 9.29
CA LEU A 260 1.03 -11.23 10.12
C LEU A 260 1.44 -12.64 9.69
N VAL A 261 0.45 -13.54 9.58
CA VAL A 261 0.69 -14.94 9.19
C VAL A 261 1.24 -15.00 7.76
N GLY A 262 0.68 -14.21 6.86
CA GLY A 262 1.11 -14.11 5.48
C GLY A 262 2.56 -13.64 5.36
N CYS A 263 2.95 -12.56 6.05
CA CYS A 263 4.34 -12.08 6.06
C CYS A 263 5.30 -13.12 6.65
N LEU A 264 4.97 -13.72 7.80
CA LEU A 264 5.81 -14.75 8.42
C LEU A 264 6.01 -15.96 7.49
N TRP A 265 4.93 -16.44 6.87
CA TRP A 265 4.99 -17.63 6.02
C TRP A 265 5.63 -17.35 4.66
N LEU A 266 5.26 -16.25 4.00
CA LEU A 266 5.73 -15.91 2.66
C LEU A 266 7.17 -15.39 2.67
N ALA A 267 7.56 -14.57 3.65
CA ALA A 267 8.88 -13.93 3.62
C ALA A 267 10.02 -14.97 3.62
N ARG A 268 9.90 -16.01 4.45
CA ARG A 268 10.91 -17.08 4.50
C ARG A 268 11.01 -17.87 3.18
N ARG A 269 9.92 -17.94 2.42
CA ARG A 269 9.84 -18.66 1.14
C ARG A 269 10.27 -17.80 -0.05
N ALA A 270 10.15 -16.49 0.06
CA ALA A 270 10.37 -15.56 -1.03
C ALA A 270 11.74 -14.87 -1.01
N PHE A 271 12.32 -14.64 0.17
CA PHE A 271 13.57 -13.88 0.29
C PHE A 271 14.71 -14.82 0.69
N ASP A 272 15.75 -14.88 -0.15
CA ASP A 272 16.96 -15.68 0.10
C ASP A 272 17.87 -15.06 1.15
N GLU A 273 17.94 -13.74 1.18
CA GLU A 273 18.79 -12.97 2.09
C GLU A 273 17.91 -12.12 3.01
N ALA A 274 18.31 -12.03 4.28
CA ALA A 274 17.65 -11.18 5.28
C ALA A 274 16.11 -11.39 5.30
N SER A 275 15.65 -12.65 5.27
CA SER A 275 14.23 -12.95 5.13
C SER A 275 13.40 -12.38 6.28
N PHE A 276 13.96 -12.32 7.49
CA PHE A 276 13.28 -11.77 8.65
C PHE A 276 13.17 -10.24 8.58
N GLU A 277 14.21 -9.55 8.11
CA GLU A 277 14.17 -8.11 7.84
C GLU A 277 13.12 -7.77 6.78
N HIS A 278 13.04 -8.56 5.71
CA HIS A 278 11.98 -8.45 4.71
C HIS A 278 10.59 -8.72 5.32
N CYS A 279 10.46 -9.71 6.21
CA CYS A 279 9.21 -9.98 6.91
C CYS A 279 8.75 -8.78 7.76
N VAL A 280 9.65 -8.17 8.52
CA VAL A 280 9.35 -7.05 9.42
C VAL A 280 8.95 -5.81 8.63
N VAL A 281 9.74 -5.43 7.62
CA VAL A 281 9.42 -4.26 6.79
C VAL A 281 8.11 -4.47 6.03
N TRP A 282 7.89 -5.68 5.51
CA TRP A 282 6.69 -6.01 4.76
C TRP A 282 5.45 -6.01 5.65
N PHE A 283 5.51 -6.62 6.84
CA PHE A 283 4.39 -6.57 7.80
C PHE A 283 4.04 -5.14 8.18
N GLY A 284 5.04 -4.32 8.52
CA GLY A 284 4.79 -2.94 8.95
C GLY A 284 4.23 -2.05 7.83
N MET A 285 4.61 -2.29 6.58
CA MET A 285 4.04 -1.56 5.44
C MET A 285 2.67 -2.08 5.02
N SER A 286 2.41 -3.39 5.14
CA SER A 286 1.12 -4.02 4.83
C SER A 286 0.08 -3.87 5.94
N THR A 287 0.44 -3.23 7.03
CA THR A 287 -0.47 -2.79 8.10
C THR A 287 -0.32 -1.29 8.33
N GLY A 288 0.12 -0.53 7.34
CA GLY A 288 0.35 0.90 7.52
C GLY A 288 0.89 1.53 6.26
N THR A 289 2.10 2.05 6.34
CA THR A 289 2.78 2.66 5.20
C THR A 289 4.24 2.25 5.21
N LEU A 290 4.93 2.42 4.09
CA LEU A 290 6.36 2.12 3.99
C LEU A 290 7.19 2.73 5.15
N PRO A 291 6.97 3.99 5.59
CA PRO A 291 7.61 4.53 6.79
C PRO A 291 7.44 3.66 8.05
N MET A 292 6.26 3.09 8.29
CA MET A 292 6.02 2.21 9.44
C MET A 292 6.82 0.92 9.35
N GLY A 293 6.87 0.30 8.17
CA GLY A 293 7.72 -0.86 7.90
C GLY A 293 9.20 -0.56 8.15
N LEU A 294 9.69 0.58 7.64
CA LEU A 294 11.08 1.00 7.83
C LEU A 294 11.38 1.36 9.29
N ALA A 295 10.42 1.90 10.03
CA ALA A 295 10.56 2.19 11.45
C ALA A 295 10.74 0.91 12.28
N LEU A 296 9.95 -0.13 12.01
CA LEU A 296 10.14 -1.44 12.65
C LEU A 296 11.50 -2.06 12.26
N LEU A 297 11.88 -1.95 10.98
CA LEU A 297 13.14 -2.48 10.49
C LEU A 297 14.35 -1.86 11.21
N ARG A 298 14.33 -0.55 11.48
CA ARG A 298 15.42 0.15 12.21
C ARG A 298 15.72 -0.41 13.60
N VAL A 299 14.79 -1.15 14.22
CA VAL A 299 15.02 -1.79 15.53
C VAL A 299 15.99 -2.98 15.43
N ILE A 300 16.08 -3.60 14.25
CA ILE A 300 16.95 -4.76 13.97
C ILE A 300 18.06 -4.46 12.96
N ASP A 301 17.85 -3.47 12.10
CA ASP A 301 18.79 -2.98 11.09
C ASP A 301 18.82 -1.43 11.11
N PRO A 302 19.43 -0.80 12.14
CA PRO A 302 19.38 0.65 12.32
C PRO A 302 19.97 1.44 11.15
N GLU A 303 21.02 0.89 10.55
CA GLU A 303 21.78 1.49 9.45
C GLU A 303 21.24 1.09 8.07
N MET A 304 20.14 0.31 8.01
CA MET A 304 19.48 -0.10 6.77
C MET A 304 20.42 -0.83 5.79
N ARG A 305 21.31 -1.68 6.34
CA ARG A 305 22.35 -2.41 5.61
C ARG A 305 21.84 -3.63 4.89
N SER A 306 20.79 -4.27 5.41
CA SER A 306 20.18 -5.42 4.76
C SER A 306 19.57 -5.04 3.40
N PRO A 307 19.33 -6.00 2.50
CA PRO A 307 18.63 -5.72 1.23
C PRO A 307 17.14 -5.36 1.40
N ALA A 308 16.57 -5.52 2.59
CA ALA A 308 15.13 -5.33 2.86
C ALA A 308 14.59 -3.92 2.57
N PRO A 309 15.25 -2.80 2.96
CA PRO A 309 14.80 -1.45 2.65
C PRO A 309 14.71 -1.18 1.15
N ILE A 310 15.73 -1.62 0.39
CA ILE A 310 15.79 -1.42 -1.06
C ILE A 310 14.69 -2.24 -1.73
N SER A 311 14.53 -3.50 -1.33
CA SER A 311 13.46 -4.38 -1.81
C SER A 311 12.07 -3.81 -1.51
N ALA A 312 11.85 -3.26 -0.32
CA ALA A 312 10.59 -2.60 0.06
C ALA A 312 10.29 -1.39 -0.83
N VAL A 313 11.25 -0.46 -0.98
CA VAL A 313 11.08 0.77 -1.76
C VAL A 313 10.84 0.46 -3.24
N LEU A 314 11.69 -0.37 -3.85
CA LEU A 314 11.59 -0.69 -5.27
C LEU A 314 10.44 -1.65 -5.58
N GLY A 315 10.21 -2.63 -4.70
CA GLY A 315 9.13 -3.59 -4.81
C GLY A 315 7.77 -2.92 -4.75
N SER A 316 7.60 -1.90 -3.90
CA SER A 316 6.36 -1.09 -3.83
C SER A 316 6.05 -0.38 -5.14
N ALA A 317 7.07 0.09 -5.87
CA ALA A 317 6.85 0.70 -7.18
C ALA A 317 6.44 -0.36 -8.22
N GLY A 318 7.07 -1.54 -8.18
CA GLY A 318 6.74 -2.66 -9.08
C GLY A 318 5.37 -3.29 -8.79
N SER A 319 4.92 -3.30 -7.55
CA SER A 319 3.66 -3.92 -7.15
C SER A 319 2.43 -3.22 -7.71
N ILE A 320 2.54 -1.97 -8.16
CA ILE A 320 1.46 -1.24 -8.82
C ILE A 320 0.84 -2.06 -9.96
N LEU A 321 1.67 -2.79 -10.73
CA LEU A 321 1.18 -3.62 -11.84
C LEU A 321 0.28 -4.78 -11.38
N GLY A 322 0.50 -5.33 -10.18
CA GLY A 322 -0.33 -6.39 -9.61
C GLY A 322 -1.43 -5.89 -8.68
N ALA A 323 -1.25 -4.75 -8.02
CA ALA A 323 -2.27 -4.16 -7.15
C ALA A 323 -3.36 -3.44 -7.96
N ALA A 324 -2.99 -2.74 -9.04
CA ALA A 324 -3.94 -1.96 -9.83
C ALA A 324 -5.12 -2.78 -10.38
N PRO A 325 -4.93 -4.00 -10.94
CA PRO A 325 -6.06 -4.82 -11.39
C PRO A 325 -7.08 -5.13 -10.28
N VAL A 326 -6.64 -5.32 -9.04
CA VAL A 326 -7.53 -5.60 -7.91
C VAL A 326 -8.44 -4.39 -7.64
N VAL A 327 -7.85 -3.20 -7.57
CA VAL A 327 -8.63 -2.00 -7.26
C VAL A 327 -9.49 -1.57 -8.45
N ILE A 328 -9.00 -1.71 -9.69
CA ILE A 328 -9.72 -1.23 -10.90
C ILE A 328 -10.84 -2.20 -11.31
N PHE A 329 -10.61 -3.51 -11.24
CA PHE A 329 -11.55 -4.48 -11.80
C PHE A 329 -12.34 -5.25 -10.75
N ILE A 330 -11.78 -5.48 -9.56
CA ILE A 330 -12.45 -6.32 -8.54
C ILE A 330 -13.26 -5.46 -7.57
N HIS A 331 -12.67 -4.39 -7.03
CA HIS A 331 -13.36 -3.52 -6.06
C HIS A 331 -14.67 -2.90 -6.57
N PRO A 332 -14.81 -2.51 -7.86
CA PRO A 332 -16.06 -1.93 -8.33
C PRO A 332 -17.20 -2.95 -8.48
N ILE A 333 -16.93 -4.25 -8.53
CA ILE A 333 -17.96 -5.28 -8.76
C ILE A 333 -19.06 -5.24 -7.68
N PRO A 334 -18.75 -5.30 -6.37
CA PRO A 334 -19.77 -5.23 -5.33
C PRO A 334 -20.25 -3.82 -5.02
N ILE A 335 -19.55 -2.78 -5.47
CA ILE A 335 -19.84 -1.37 -5.16
C ILE A 335 -20.69 -0.70 -6.24
N GLY A 336 -20.38 -0.93 -7.51
CA GLY A 336 -20.94 -0.16 -8.63
C GLY A 336 -22.45 -0.30 -8.78
N ALA A 337 -22.99 -1.46 -8.45
CA ALA A 337 -24.43 -1.76 -8.48
C ALA A 337 -25.03 -1.99 -7.09
N TRP A 338 -24.36 -1.51 -6.03
CA TRP A 338 -24.94 -1.53 -4.69
C TRP A 338 -26.21 -0.64 -4.63
N PRO A 339 -27.26 -1.04 -3.89
CA PRO A 339 -27.44 -2.30 -3.15
C PRO A 339 -28.00 -3.45 -3.99
N ASP A 340 -28.40 -3.21 -5.24
CA ASP A 340 -29.10 -4.18 -6.10
C ASP A 340 -28.31 -5.46 -6.38
N SER A 341 -26.98 -5.39 -6.38
CA SER A 341 -26.10 -6.54 -6.56
C SER A 341 -25.81 -7.32 -5.27
N TYR A 342 -26.35 -6.92 -4.11
CA TYR A 342 -26.10 -7.63 -2.86
C TYR A 342 -26.96 -8.89 -2.71
N PRO A 343 -26.41 -10.05 -2.27
CA PRO A 343 -24.99 -10.31 -1.95
C PRO A 343 -24.17 -10.87 -3.13
N SER A 344 -24.79 -11.11 -4.29
CA SER A 344 -24.20 -11.83 -5.43
C SER A 344 -22.93 -11.18 -5.99
N GLY A 345 -22.91 -9.85 -6.10
CA GLY A 345 -21.74 -9.07 -6.53
C GLY A 345 -20.55 -9.23 -5.59
N GLY A 346 -20.80 -9.32 -4.28
CA GLY A 346 -19.77 -9.60 -3.27
C GLY A 346 -19.14 -10.98 -3.46
N TRP A 347 -19.96 -12.01 -3.61
CA TRP A 347 -19.47 -13.39 -3.82
C TRP A 347 -18.76 -13.56 -5.16
N LEU A 348 -19.24 -12.88 -6.22
CA LEU A 348 -18.55 -12.84 -7.50
C LEU A 348 -17.15 -12.23 -7.37
N ALA A 349 -17.05 -11.10 -6.66
CA ALA A 349 -15.76 -10.44 -6.41
C ALA A 349 -14.80 -11.30 -5.59
N VAL A 350 -15.32 -12.05 -4.59
CA VAL A 350 -14.54 -13.05 -3.86
C VAL A 350 -14.01 -14.14 -4.80
N GLY A 351 -14.86 -14.69 -5.67
CA GLY A 351 -14.45 -15.71 -6.64
C GLY A 351 -13.34 -15.20 -7.58
N ILE A 352 -13.51 -14.00 -8.14
CA ILE A 352 -12.52 -13.38 -9.04
C ILE A 352 -11.23 -13.06 -8.28
N ALA A 353 -11.30 -12.54 -7.06
CA ALA A 353 -10.12 -12.27 -6.24
C ALA A 353 -9.36 -13.55 -5.87
N ALA A 354 -10.05 -14.67 -5.64
CA ALA A 354 -9.43 -15.96 -5.36
C ALA A 354 -8.69 -16.50 -6.60
N LEU A 355 -9.30 -16.39 -7.78
CA LEU A 355 -8.65 -16.74 -9.05
C LEU A 355 -7.45 -15.82 -9.34
N TYR A 356 -7.59 -14.53 -9.09
CA TYR A 356 -6.50 -13.57 -9.25
C TYR A 356 -5.34 -13.87 -8.30
N LEU A 357 -5.63 -14.14 -7.02
CA LEU A 357 -4.63 -14.54 -6.03
C LEU A 357 -3.88 -15.79 -6.47
N ALA A 358 -4.59 -16.82 -6.95
CA ALA A 358 -3.96 -18.02 -7.49
C ALA A 358 -3.05 -17.70 -8.68
N GLY A 359 -3.50 -16.84 -9.60
CA GLY A 359 -2.70 -16.37 -10.74
C GLY A 359 -1.43 -15.64 -10.31
N VAL A 360 -1.53 -14.72 -9.36
CA VAL A 360 -0.38 -13.98 -8.81
C VAL A 360 0.60 -14.91 -8.09
N LEU A 361 0.11 -15.87 -7.30
CA LEU A 361 0.96 -16.87 -6.64
C LEU A 361 1.70 -17.77 -7.64
N VAL A 362 1.03 -18.22 -8.70
CA VAL A 362 1.66 -18.99 -9.79
C VAL A 362 2.70 -18.15 -10.52
N ALA A 363 2.40 -16.88 -10.81
CA ALA A 363 3.35 -15.96 -11.42
C ALA A 363 4.56 -15.70 -10.52
N TRP A 364 4.34 -15.54 -9.21
CA TRP A 364 5.40 -15.36 -8.24
C TRP A 364 6.30 -16.60 -8.14
N TRP A 365 5.72 -17.79 -8.09
CA TRP A 365 6.45 -19.05 -8.12
C TRP A 365 7.31 -19.20 -9.37
N LYS A 366 6.78 -18.85 -10.55
CA LYS A 366 7.53 -18.97 -11.82
C LYS A 366 8.58 -17.88 -12.04
N PHE A 367 8.28 -16.63 -11.68
CA PHE A 367 9.06 -15.47 -12.13
C PHE A 367 9.69 -14.65 -11.01
N GLY A 368 9.24 -14.83 -9.77
CA GLY A 368 9.62 -13.99 -8.63
C GLY A 368 10.26 -14.75 -7.48
N GLY A 369 10.67 -16.01 -7.66
CA GLY A 369 11.51 -16.72 -6.69
C GLY A 369 10.79 -17.28 -5.46
N LEU A 370 9.46 -17.38 -5.45
CA LEU A 370 8.73 -18.01 -4.36
C LEU A 370 9.06 -19.51 -4.30
N ARG A 371 9.56 -20.00 -3.17
CA ARG A 371 9.92 -21.42 -2.97
C ARG A 371 8.86 -22.16 -2.17
N LEU A 372 8.02 -22.91 -2.88
CA LEU A 372 6.97 -23.75 -2.28
C LEU A 372 7.46 -25.14 -1.82
N THR A 373 8.76 -25.42 -2.00
CA THR A 373 9.42 -26.68 -1.58
C THR A 373 9.64 -26.77 -0.07
N LEU A 374 9.59 -25.65 0.65
CA LEU A 374 9.74 -25.61 2.10
C LEU A 374 8.50 -26.17 2.83
N PRO A 375 8.65 -26.80 4.02
CA PRO A 375 7.54 -27.46 4.73
C PRO A 375 6.36 -26.52 4.99
N TRP A 376 5.19 -26.82 4.45
CA TRP A 376 4.01 -25.94 4.51
C TRP A 376 3.49 -25.69 5.93
N ALA A 377 3.53 -26.71 6.80
CA ALA A 377 3.00 -26.64 8.16
C ALA A 377 3.84 -25.78 9.12
N ARG A 378 5.08 -25.43 8.75
CA ARG A 378 5.94 -24.57 9.58
C ARG A 378 5.86 -23.13 9.07
N LEU A 379 5.47 -22.22 9.97
CA LEU A 379 5.46 -20.78 9.69
C LEU A 379 6.85 -20.28 9.28
N TRP A 380 7.87 -20.62 10.06
CA TRP A 380 9.25 -20.22 9.81
C TRP A 380 10.20 -21.43 9.79
N PRO A 381 10.41 -22.10 8.63
CA PRO A 381 11.37 -23.19 8.52
C PRO A 381 12.83 -22.70 8.69
N PRO A 382 13.71 -23.50 9.34
CA PRO A 382 15.12 -23.16 9.49
C PRO A 382 15.84 -23.00 8.14
N GLU A 383 17.00 -22.34 8.13
CA GLU A 383 17.92 -22.37 6.98
C GLU A 383 18.44 -23.79 6.81
N GLU A 384 18.19 -24.40 5.65
CA GLU A 384 18.94 -25.58 5.23
C GLU A 384 20.40 -25.12 5.10
N ALA A 385 21.27 -25.78 5.86
CA ALA A 385 22.69 -25.43 6.01
C ALA A 385 23.51 -25.74 4.76
#